data_AF-A0A1G2SMT3-F1
#
_entry.id   AF-A0A1G2SMT3-F1
#
_cell.length_a   1.000
_cell.length_b   1.000
_cell.length_c   1.000
_cell.angle_alpha   90.00
_cell.angle_beta   90.00
_cell.angle_gamma   90.00
#
_symmetry.space_group_name_H-M   'P 1'
#
loop_
_entity.id
_entity.type
_entity.pdbx_description
1 polymer ?
#
loop_
_entity_poly.entity_id
_entity_poly.type
_entity_poly.pdbx_seq_one_letter_code
_entity_poly.pdbx_strand_id
1 'polypeptide(L)'
;MRKPSCAHCDPYVSSPHHTLERFEGFIFPATHILISVGNLIKKKFPSAFTRLSRGVLTGIFTLLLASKIFQEVDASEETTSNSRALVIVKEARKRGLPIKSIRIFGKRETNYFSITINGETIFFEGLPTAEIFDAPLANLDDKHVFKNLLREHGLPHAAGECFSESSPGLLFGSRNFPVVVKPKSGSLSKHTTCNVRTEDELREAIRIAQLIEKEYIVEEFVEGNIYRVTVVDGTIIASCLREPPNVSGDGKHTIEELVELKNNDQRRGYAHQKNFTLHKIQLDSEKAQAFLLQQGVNKGTILPLGKKIHLHNKVTLSAGADIHDTTDLIHPDNSILFKNVYAICGMPVVGIDFIIADISRSYRSERSVILEVNSLPYIDMHHYPVTGTPRNVAGSILDYCISRKRS
;
A
#
# COMPACT_ATOMS: atom_id res chain seq x y z
N MET A 1 30.94 -0.62 -2.81
CA MET A 1 30.40 -0.24 -1.48
C MET A 1 28.89 -0.08 -1.60
N ARG A 2 28.08 -0.87 -0.86
CA ARG A 2 26.62 -0.64 -0.79
C ARG A 2 26.40 0.76 -0.22
N LYS A 3 25.55 1.59 -0.85
CA LYS A 3 25.19 2.90 -0.27
C LYS A 3 24.60 2.64 1.13
N PRO A 4 24.93 3.47 2.14
CA PRO A 4 24.32 3.32 3.47
C PRO A 4 22.79 3.40 3.31
N SER A 5 22.08 2.47 3.91
CA SER A 5 20.62 2.35 3.84
C SER A 5 20.03 2.40 5.25
N CYS A 6 18.86 2.99 5.41
CA CYS A 6 18.17 3.02 6.70
C CYS A 6 17.78 1.61 7.17
N ALA A 7 18.34 1.17 8.31
CA ALA A 7 18.01 -0.12 8.91
C ALA A 7 16.51 -0.24 9.24
N HIS A 8 15.84 0.85 9.66
CA HIS A 8 14.41 0.84 10.01
C HIS A 8 13.47 0.70 8.80
N CYS A 9 13.99 0.89 7.58
CA CYS A 9 13.26 0.68 6.34
C CYS A 9 13.40 -0.72 5.75
N ASP A 10 14.31 -1.55 6.26
CA ASP A 10 14.50 -2.94 5.82
C ASP A 10 13.15 -3.67 5.69
N PRO A 11 12.90 -4.38 4.58
CA PRO A 11 13.83 -4.68 3.47
C PRO A 11 13.87 -3.63 2.35
N TYR A 12 13.22 -2.47 2.52
CA TYR A 12 13.30 -1.38 1.55
C TYR A 12 14.61 -0.61 1.69
N VAL A 13 15.36 -0.53 0.58
CA VAL A 13 16.53 0.34 0.48
C VAL A 13 16.06 1.79 0.42
N SER A 14 16.20 2.50 1.53
CA SER A 14 15.89 3.93 1.64
C SER A 14 17.11 4.72 2.10
N SER A 15 17.17 6.00 1.71
CA SER A 15 18.23 6.92 2.16
C SER A 15 18.22 7.01 3.69
N PRO A 16 19.38 6.95 4.38
CA PRO A 16 19.47 7.06 5.84
C PRO A 16 18.85 8.34 6.39
N HIS A 17 18.86 9.41 5.59
CA HIS A 17 18.44 10.73 6.01
C HIS A 17 16.97 11.03 5.74
N HIS A 18 16.26 10.18 4.97
CA HIS A 18 14.84 10.35 4.64
C HIS A 18 14.48 11.79 4.25
N THR A 19 15.34 12.48 3.49
CA THR A 19 15.21 13.92 3.24
C THR A 19 13.93 14.27 2.51
N LEU A 20 13.47 13.43 1.58
CA LEU A 20 12.19 13.61 0.89
C LEU A 20 11.02 13.38 1.85
N GLU A 21 11.00 12.28 2.60
CA GLU A 21 9.89 12.01 3.53
C GLU A 21 9.83 13.04 4.68
N ARG A 22 10.98 13.52 5.16
CA ARG A 22 11.07 14.62 6.14
C ARG A 22 10.61 15.96 5.57
N PHE A 23 10.94 16.22 4.31
CA PHE A 23 10.51 17.42 3.60
C PHE A 23 9.00 17.40 3.34
N GLU A 24 8.45 16.25 2.93
CA GLU A 24 7.01 16.03 2.82
C GLU A 24 6.33 16.22 4.18
N GLY A 25 6.83 15.59 5.25
CA GLY A 25 6.29 15.76 6.61
C GLY A 25 6.38 17.20 7.16
N PHE A 26 7.30 18.04 6.66
CA PHE A 26 7.41 19.45 7.01
C PHE A 26 6.52 20.37 6.15
N ILE A 27 6.35 20.05 4.87
CA ILE A 27 5.47 20.78 3.96
C ILE A 27 4.00 20.47 4.22
N PHE A 28 3.65 19.22 4.56
CA PHE A 28 2.27 18.80 4.79
C PHE A 28 1.51 19.70 5.79
N PRO A 29 2.08 20.12 6.93
CA PRO A 29 1.48 21.10 7.83
C PRO A 29 1.19 22.47 7.20
N ALA A 30 2.09 22.99 6.35
CA ALA A 30 1.91 24.27 5.66
C ALA A 30 0.88 24.17 4.51
N THR A 31 0.89 23.05 3.78
CA THR A 31 -0.17 22.74 2.82
C THR A 31 -1.49 22.44 3.50
N HIS A 32 -1.52 21.99 4.75
CA HIS A 32 -2.76 21.74 5.50
C HIS A 32 -3.57 23.03 5.66
N ILE A 33 -2.95 24.20 5.78
CA ILE A 33 -3.67 25.49 5.85
C ILE A 33 -4.28 25.83 4.48
N LEU A 34 -3.51 25.69 3.39
CA LEU A 34 -3.98 25.93 2.02
C LEU A 34 -5.03 24.90 1.57
N ILE A 35 -4.84 23.63 1.92
CA ILE A 35 -5.78 22.52 1.74
C ILE A 35 -7.01 22.73 2.62
N SER A 36 -6.89 23.26 3.84
CA SER A 36 -8.06 23.54 4.70
C SER A 36 -8.90 24.69 4.14
N VAL A 37 -8.27 25.76 3.62
CA VAL A 37 -8.96 26.85 2.92
C VAL A 37 -9.57 26.34 1.61
N GLY A 38 -8.82 25.57 0.83
CA GLY A 38 -9.30 24.92 -0.39
C GLY A 38 -10.44 23.93 -0.13
N ASN A 39 -10.38 23.16 0.95
CA ASN A 39 -11.42 22.24 1.41
C ASN A 39 -12.63 22.98 1.95
N LEU A 40 -12.46 24.16 2.58
CA LEU A 40 -13.57 25.00 3.01
C LEU A 40 -14.32 25.58 1.80
N ILE A 41 -13.59 26.05 0.79
CA ILE A 41 -14.14 26.54 -0.48
C ILE A 41 -14.77 25.38 -1.26
N LYS A 42 -14.15 24.21 -1.30
CA LYS A 42 -14.66 22.99 -1.95
C LYS A 42 -15.86 22.39 -1.23
N LYS A 43 -15.92 22.40 0.10
CA LYS A 43 -17.08 21.96 0.88
C LYS A 43 -18.28 22.88 0.65
N LYS A 44 -18.03 24.17 0.44
CA LYS A 44 -19.07 25.18 0.17
C LYS A 44 -19.49 25.24 -1.31
N PHE A 45 -18.56 24.99 -2.24
CA PHE A 45 -18.76 25.06 -3.70
C PHE A 45 -17.98 23.95 -4.44
N PRO A 46 -18.38 22.67 -4.28
CA PRO A 46 -17.59 21.53 -4.77
C PRO A 46 -17.43 21.50 -6.29
N SER A 47 -18.48 21.85 -7.03
CA SER A 47 -18.47 21.85 -8.50
C SER A 47 -17.62 22.98 -9.09
N ALA A 48 -17.69 24.19 -8.51
CA ALA A 48 -16.95 25.36 -8.99
C ALA A 48 -15.44 25.24 -8.73
N PHE A 49 -15.06 24.76 -7.54
CA PHE A 49 -13.64 24.55 -7.19
C PHE A 49 -12.99 23.48 -8.08
N THR A 50 -13.69 22.36 -8.29
CA THR A 50 -13.21 21.27 -9.15
C THR A 50 -13.09 21.72 -10.60
N ARG A 51 -14.07 22.48 -11.12
CA ARG A 51 -14.01 23.02 -12.50
C ARG A 51 -12.86 24.01 -12.71
N LEU A 52 -12.62 24.90 -11.74
CA LEU A 52 -11.55 25.90 -11.82
C LEU A 52 -10.17 25.27 -11.72
N SER A 53 -9.94 24.41 -10.71
CA SER A 53 -8.67 23.70 -10.53
C SER A 53 -8.36 22.80 -11.72
N ARG A 54 -9.36 22.09 -12.24
CA ARG A 54 -9.26 21.31 -13.47
C ARG A 54 -8.86 22.18 -14.66
N GLY A 55 -9.52 23.33 -14.87
CA GLY A 55 -9.19 24.24 -15.97
C GLY A 55 -7.75 24.76 -15.93
N VAL A 56 -7.27 25.17 -14.75
CA VAL A 56 -5.90 25.67 -14.56
C VAL A 56 -4.87 24.56 -14.80
N LEU A 57 -5.04 23.39 -14.17
CA LEU A 57 -4.09 22.28 -14.32
C LEU A 57 -4.09 21.71 -15.73
N THR A 58 -5.26 21.62 -16.37
CA THR A 58 -5.37 21.21 -17.79
C THR A 58 -4.63 22.22 -18.68
N GLY A 59 -4.76 23.52 -18.41
CA GLY A 59 -4.04 24.57 -19.14
C GLY A 59 -2.51 24.45 -19.00
N ILE A 60 -2.00 24.27 -17.78
CA ILE A 60 -0.58 24.03 -17.51
C ILE A 60 -0.10 22.77 -18.23
N PHE A 61 -0.84 21.67 -18.11
CA PHE A 61 -0.47 20.39 -18.73
C PHE A 61 -0.43 20.49 -20.26
N THR A 62 -1.41 21.18 -20.86
CA THR A 62 -1.47 21.45 -22.30
C THR A 62 -0.28 22.30 -22.75
N LEU A 63 0.10 23.32 -21.98
CA LEU A 63 1.29 24.14 -22.24
C LEU A 63 2.58 23.31 -22.18
N LEU A 64 2.69 22.38 -21.22
CA LEU A 64 3.84 21.49 -21.08
C LEU A 64 3.96 20.50 -22.26
N LEU A 65 2.84 20.01 -22.78
CA LEU A 65 2.82 19.22 -24.02
C LEU A 65 3.22 20.07 -25.24
N ALA A 66 2.64 21.26 -25.39
CA ALA A 66 2.93 22.16 -26.52
C ALA A 66 4.40 22.62 -26.54
N SER A 67 5.00 22.83 -25.37
CA SER A 67 6.42 23.19 -25.21
C SER A 67 7.37 21.99 -25.32
N LYS A 68 6.87 20.78 -25.61
CA LYS A 68 7.63 19.51 -25.67
C LYS A 68 8.39 19.15 -24.39
N ILE A 69 8.07 19.81 -23.27
CA ILE A 69 8.55 19.43 -21.94
C ILE A 69 7.94 18.09 -21.56
N PHE A 70 6.63 17.93 -21.81
CA PHE A 70 5.95 16.65 -21.77
C PHE A 70 5.78 16.08 -23.17
N GLN A 71 5.95 14.77 -23.29
CA GLN A 71 5.76 14.04 -24.54
C GLN A 71 4.95 12.79 -24.27
N GLU A 72 3.85 12.60 -25.00
CA GLU A 72 3.10 11.35 -24.99
C GLU A 72 3.76 10.34 -25.94
N VAL A 73 3.96 9.13 -25.44
CA VAL A 73 4.45 7.98 -26.22
C VAL A 73 3.52 6.80 -25.97
N ASP A 74 3.37 5.90 -26.94
CA ASP A 74 2.54 4.71 -26.72
C ASP A 74 3.06 3.91 -25.54
N ALA A 75 2.18 3.64 -24.57
CA ALA A 75 2.56 2.86 -23.40
C ALA A 75 2.76 1.40 -23.82
N SER A 76 3.90 0.83 -23.45
CA SER A 76 4.23 -0.55 -23.78
C SER A 76 4.62 -1.32 -22.52
N GLU A 77 4.53 -2.65 -22.60
CA GLU A 77 5.07 -3.52 -21.56
C GLU A 77 6.60 -3.36 -21.41
N GLU A 78 7.29 -3.00 -22.50
CA GLU A 78 8.74 -2.80 -22.56
C GLU A 78 9.22 -1.50 -21.92
N THR A 79 8.34 -0.52 -21.75
CA THR A 79 8.74 0.79 -21.24
C THR A 79 8.11 1.11 -19.89
N THR A 80 6.95 0.50 -19.58
CA THR A 80 6.25 0.68 -18.31
C THR A 80 7.00 -0.04 -17.18
N SER A 81 7.58 0.73 -16.26
CA SER A 81 8.38 0.21 -15.13
C SER A 81 7.58 -0.02 -13.85
N ASN A 82 6.41 0.59 -13.72
CA ASN A 82 5.55 0.42 -12.55
C ASN A 82 4.61 -0.78 -12.77
N SER A 83 4.71 -1.81 -11.93
CA SER A 83 3.89 -3.04 -12.02
C SER A 83 2.39 -2.79 -11.97
N ARG A 84 1.95 -1.81 -11.17
CA ARG A 84 0.54 -1.40 -11.06
C ARG A 84 0.01 -0.83 -12.38
N ALA A 85 0.78 0.08 -12.99
CA ALA A 85 0.42 0.67 -14.28
C ALA A 85 0.54 -0.37 -15.41
N LEU A 86 1.50 -1.28 -15.33
CA LEU A 86 1.75 -2.32 -16.33
C LEU A 86 0.52 -3.22 -16.53
N VAL A 87 -0.17 -3.63 -15.45
CA VAL A 87 -1.39 -4.44 -15.58
C VAL A 87 -2.55 -3.67 -16.24
N ILE A 88 -2.63 -2.35 -16.04
CA ILE A 88 -3.58 -1.48 -16.77
C ILE A 88 -3.20 -1.39 -18.25
N VAL A 89 -1.92 -1.16 -18.57
CA VAL A 89 -1.42 -1.06 -19.96
C VAL A 89 -1.71 -2.36 -20.72
N LYS A 90 -1.46 -3.52 -20.11
CA LYS A 90 -1.77 -4.82 -20.70
C LYS A 90 -3.25 -4.98 -21.01
N GLU A 91 -4.11 -4.68 -20.05
CA GLU A 91 -5.56 -4.83 -20.22
C GLU A 91 -6.12 -3.82 -21.22
N ALA A 92 -5.66 -2.57 -21.20
CA ALA A 92 -6.06 -1.54 -22.17
C ALA A 92 -5.71 -1.96 -23.60
N ARG A 93 -4.48 -2.43 -23.84
CA ARG A 93 -4.04 -2.93 -25.15
C ARG A 93 -4.83 -4.15 -25.60
N LYS A 94 -5.10 -5.09 -24.69
CA LYS A 94 -5.96 -6.26 -24.97
C LYS A 94 -7.36 -5.86 -25.43
N ARG A 95 -7.88 -4.73 -24.93
CA ARG A 95 -9.19 -4.16 -25.29
C ARG A 95 -9.15 -3.19 -26.47
N GLY A 96 -7.97 -2.95 -27.07
CA GLY A 96 -7.81 -1.97 -28.15
C GLY A 96 -7.97 -0.51 -27.71
N LEU A 97 -7.84 -0.21 -26.42
CA LEU A 97 -7.93 1.16 -25.90
C LEU A 97 -6.58 1.88 -26.07
N PRO A 98 -6.54 3.05 -26.74
CA PRO A 98 -5.31 3.83 -26.87
C PRO A 98 -4.83 4.30 -25.50
N ILE A 99 -3.65 3.83 -25.08
CA ILE A 99 -3.00 4.22 -23.82
C ILE A 99 -1.58 4.70 -24.09
N LYS A 100 -1.25 5.87 -23.55
CA LYS A 100 0.06 6.52 -23.70
C LYS A 100 0.69 6.78 -22.34
N SER A 101 2.01 6.73 -22.30
CA SER A 101 2.83 7.16 -21.16
C SER A 101 3.35 8.57 -21.42
N ILE A 102 3.53 9.35 -20.36
CA ILE A 102 4.12 10.68 -20.44
C ILE A 102 5.61 10.61 -20.09
N ARG A 103 6.45 11.24 -20.92
CA ARG A 103 7.88 11.47 -20.69
C ARG A 103 8.13 12.93 -20.37
N ILE A 104 9.10 13.19 -19.50
CA ILE A 104 9.58 14.54 -19.19
C ILE A 104 10.94 14.74 -19.87
N PHE A 105 11.07 15.81 -20.65
CA PHE A 105 12.25 16.15 -21.46
C PHE A 105 12.73 14.99 -22.36
N GLY A 106 11.81 14.12 -22.80
CA GLY A 106 12.12 12.97 -23.68
C GLY A 106 13.00 11.88 -23.07
N LYS A 107 13.32 11.93 -21.76
CA LYS A 107 14.30 11.01 -21.15
C LYS A 107 13.67 9.72 -20.62
N ARG A 108 12.83 9.84 -19.58
CA ARG A 108 12.30 8.69 -18.83
C ARG A 108 10.78 8.75 -18.79
N GLU A 109 10.16 7.59 -18.96
CA GLU A 109 8.73 7.42 -18.70
C GLU A 109 8.42 7.65 -17.23
N THR A 110 7.34 8.38 -17.01
CA THR A 110 6.85 8.73 -15.69
C THR A 110 5.80 7.73 -15.23
N ASN A 111 5.21 7.97 -14.06
CA ASN A 111 4.03 7.27 -13.59
C ASN A 111 2.72 7.92 -14.10
N TYR A 112 2.82 8.89 -15.02
CA TYR A 112 1.68 9.57 -15.61
C TYR A 112 1.35 9.01 -16.99
N PHE A 113 0.06 8.81 -17.24
CA PHE A 113 -0.47 8.19 -18.44
C PHE A 113 -1.66 8.97 -18.97
N SER A 114 -2.02 8.70 -20.22
CA SER A 114 -3.30 9.08 -20.80
C SER A 114 -3.97 7.86 -21.42
N ILE A 115 -5.29 7.76 -21.29
CA ILE A 115 -6.09 6.73 -21.96
C ILE A 115 -7.31 7.37 -22.62
N THR A 116 -7.60 6.99 -23.87
CA THR A 116 -8.77 7.48 -24.59
C THR A 116 -9.90 6.45 -24.53
N ILE A 117 -11.03 6.84 -23.96
CA ILE A 117 -12.22 6.01 -23.78
C ILE A 117 -13.42 6.80 -24.27
N ASN A 118 -14.26 6.22 -25.15
CA ASN A 118 -15.45 6.86 -25.71
C ASN A 118 -15.19 8.25 -26.36
N GLY A 119 -14.00 8.45 -26.94
CA GLY A 119 -13.61 9.72 -27.57
C GLY A 119 -13.05 10.77 -26.60
N GLU A 120 -13.00 10.49 -25.30
CA GLU A 120 -12.44 11.38 -24.30
C GLU A 120 -11.11 10.85 -23.76
N THR A 121 -10.14 11.76 -23.55
CA THR A 121 -8.84 11.42 -22.98
C THR A 121 -8.83 11.69 -21.48
N ILE A 122 -8.43 10.68 -20.71
CA ILE A 122 -8.26 10.72 -19.26
C ILE A 122 -6.77 10.75 -18.97
N PHE A 123 -6.29 11.78 -18.27
CA PHE A 123 -4.91 11.84 -17.76
C PHE A 123 -4.89 11.35 -16.32
N PHE A 124 -4.02 10.40 -15.99
CA PHE A 124 -4.02 9.75 -14.68
C PHE A 124 -2.61 9.40 -14.21
N GLU A 125 -2.45 9.27 -12.90
CA GLU A 125 -1.22 8.75 -12.29
C GLU A 125 -1.46 7.30 -11.83
N GLY A 126 -0.71 6.35 -12.39
CA GLY A 126 -0.76 4.93 -12.01
C GLY A 126 -2.05 4.19 -12.39
N LEU A 127 -3.23 4.64 -11.93
CA LEU A 127 -4.55 4.06 -12.21
C LEU A 127 -5.51 5.11 -12.81
N PRO A 128 -6.31 4.76 -13.82
CA PRO A 128 -7.22 5.69 -14.52
C PRO A 128 -8.50 6.01 -13.72
N THR A 129 -8.42 6.00 -12.39
CA THR A 129 -9.58 6.05 -11.49
C THR A 129 -9.97 7.48 -11.12
N ALA A 130 -9.00 8.38 -11.08
CA ALA A 130 -9.19 9.81 -10.94
C ALA A 130 -8.34 10.53 -11.99
N GLU A 131 -8.82 11.66 -12.50
CA GLU A 131 -7.94 12.50 -13.30
C GLU A 131 -6.86 13.10 -12.40
N ILE A 132 -5.65 13.32 -12.94
CA ILE A 132 -4.56 14.06 -12.26
C ILE A 132 -5.06 15.41 -11.73
N PHE A 133 -6.13 15.93 -12.33
CA PHE A 133 -6.72 17.23 -12.07
C PHE A 133 -7.81 17.22 -11.00
N ASP A 134 -8.24 16.04 -10.55
CA ASP A 134 -9.25 15.89 -9.50
C ASP A 134 -8.55 15.76 -8.14
N ALA A 135 -8.55 16.82 -7.33
CA ALA A 135 -8.08 16.71 -5.95
C ALA A 135 -9.06 15.84 -5.14
N PRO A 136 -8.60 14.91 -4.29
CA PRO A 136 -9.49 14.20 -3.36
C PRO A 136 -10.11 15.15 -2.33
N LEU A 137 -11.27 14.80 -1.77
CA LEU A 137 -11.95 15.59 -0.73
C LEU A 137 -11.23 15.51 0.63
N ALA A 138 -10.54 14.40 0.88
CA ALA A 138 -9.72 14.16 2.07
C ALA A 138 -8.53 13.26 1.69
N ASN A 139 -7.38 13.45 2.37
CA ASN A 139 -6.26 12.53 2.25
C ASN A 139 -6.53 11.28 3.08
N LEU A 140 -7.26 10.32 2.53
CA LEU A 140 -7.61 9.07 3.23
C LEU A 140 -6.40 8.14 3.44
N ASP A 141 -5.27 8.42 2.79
CA ASP A 141 -4.01 7.74 3.06
C ASP A 141 -3.34 8.28 4.37
N ASP A 142 -3.86 9.38 4.96
CA ASP A 142 -3.51 9.80 6.32
C ASP A 142 -4.21 8.88 7.34
N LYS A 143 -3.41 8.12 8.07
CA LYS A 143 -3.88 7.08 9.00
C LYS A 143 -4.69 7.66 10.15
N HIS A 144 -4.39 8.87 10.59
CA HIS A 144 -5.14 9.52 11.67
C HIS A 144 -6.50 10.00 11.17
N VAL A 145 -6.55 10.67 10.01
CA VAL A 145 -7.80 11.12 9.37
C VAL A 145 -8.73 9.94 9.11
N PHE A 146 -8.22 8.88 8.48
CA PHE A 146 -9.04 7.71 8.15
C PHE A 146 -9.52 6.98 9.40
N LYS A 147 -8.68 6.85 10.43
CA LYS A 147 -9.08 6.24 11.71
C LYS A 147 -10.20 6.99 12.41
N ASN A 148 -10.17 8.33 12.38
CA ASN A 148 -11.25 9.14 12.93
C ASN A 148 -12.55 8.94 12.12
N LEU A 149 -12.45 8.83 10.79
CA LEU A 149 -13.59 8.51 9.94
C LEU A 149 -14.21 7.14 10.27
N LEU A 150 -13.40 6.10 10.50
CA LEU A 150 -13.87 4.79 10.96
C LEU A 150 -14.59 4.89 12.30
N ARG A 151 -14.04 5.66 13.24
CA ARG A 151 -14.60 5.89 14.58
C ARG A 151 -15.97 6.57 14.52
N GLU A 152 -16.10 7.61 13.70
CA GLU A 152 -17.36 8.34 13.48
C GLU A 152 -18.48 7.45 12.91
N HIS A 153 -18.12 6.45 12.12
CA HIS A 153 -19.07 5.50 11.51
C HIS A 153 -19.22 4.19 12.30
N GLY A 154 -18.60 4.07 13.48
CA GLY A 154 -18.67 2.87 14.31
C GLY A 154 -18.06 1.62 13.67
N LEU A 155 -17.11 1.79 12.75
CA LEU A 155 -16.45 0.69 12.06
C LEU A 155 -15.25 0.14 12.86
N PRO A 156 -14.93 -1.16 12.77
CA PRO A 156 -13.81 -1.76 13.51
C PRO A 156 -12.47 -1.11 13.18
N HIS A 157 -11.78 -0.63 14.20
CA HIS A 157 -10.45 -0.02 14.12
C HIS A 157 -9.62 -0.40 15.35
N ALA A 158 -8.31 -0.19 15.28
CA ALA A 158 -7.42 -0.35 16.41
C ALA A 158 -7.53 0.88 17.33
N ALA A 159 -7.77 0.73 18.62
CA ALA A 159 -7.73 1.82 19.59
C ALA A 159 -6.33 2.45 19.63
N GLY A 160 -6.25 3.78 19.66
CA GLY A 160 -4.95 4.46 19.68
C GLY A 160 -5.04 5.94 19.33
N GLU A 161 -3.98 6.67 19.64
CA GLU A 161 -3.94 8.12 19.59
C GLU A 161 -2.66 8.63 18.90
N CYS A 162 -2.70 9.88 18.44
CA CYS A 162 -1.59 10.56 17.80
C CYS A 162 -0.89 11.48 18.79
N PHE A 163 0.45 11.45 18.81
CA PHE A 163 1.29 12.20 19.72
C PHE A 163 2.40 12.90 18.96
N SER A 164 2.88 14.02 19.51
CA SER A 164 4.07 14.72 19.00
C SER A 164 5.19 14.83 20.03
N GLU A 165 4.89 14.59 21.31
CA GLU A 165 5.81 14.56 22.43
C GLU A 165 5.97 13.12 22.93
N SER A 166 7.15 12.74 23.42
CA SER A 166 7.42 11.37 23.84
C SER A 166 6.70 11.00 25.14
N SER A 167 6.61 11.90 26.13
CA SER A 167 6.07 11.57 27.45
C SER A 167 4.58 11.16 27.43
N PRO A 168 3.67 11.86 26.74
CA PRO A 168 2.28 11.43 26.62
C PRO A 168 2.12 10.10 25.89
N GLY A 169 2.88 9.88 24.81
CA GLY A 169 2.84 8.62 24.06
C GLY A 169 3.41 7.43 24.85
N LEU A 170 4.46 7.66 25.65
CA LEU A 170 4.99 6.67 26.59
C LEU A 170 3.94 6.28 27.63
N LEU A 171 3.32 7.26 28.28
CA LEU A 171 2.29 7.01 29.29
C LEU A 171 1.10 6.24 28.69
N PHE A 172 0.66 6.60 27.49
CA PHE A 172 -0.41 5.91 26.79
C PHE A 172 0.00 4.47 26.46
N GLY A 173 1.15 4.26 25.81
CA GLY A 173 1.60 2.93 25.41
C GLY A 173 1.83 1.99 26.59
N SER A 174 2.47 2.46 27.67
CA SER A 174 2.72 1.67 28.89
C SER A 174 1.46 1.12 29.54
N ARG A 175 0.31 1.78 29.35
CA ARG A 175 -0.99 1.35 29.88
C ARG A 175 -1.75 0.38 28.97
N ASN A 176 -1.31 0.23 27.73
CA ASN A 176 -2.07 -0.46 26.66
C ASN A 176 -1.26 -1.55 25.95
N PHE A 177 -0.17 -2.05 26.55
CA PHE A 177 0.62 -3.13 25.93
C PHE A 177 -0.23 -4.39 25.64
N PRO A 178 0.05 -5.12 24.55
CA PRO A 178 1.03 -4.78 23.50
C PRO A 178 0.55 -3.68 22.56
N VAL A 179 1.47 -2.83 22.08
CA VAL A 179 1.17 -1.72 21.16
C VAL A 179 1.96 -1.78 19.86
N VAL A 180 1.48 -1.03 18.86
CA VAL A 180 2.17 -0.68 17.63
C VAL A 180 2.52 0.80 17.68
N VAL A 181 3.75 1.14 17.30
CA VAL A 181 4.18 2.53 17.10
C VAL A 181 4.53 2.73 15.64
N LYS A 182 3.94 3.74 15.01
CA LYS A 182 4.16 4.06 13.59
C LYS A 182 4.15 5.58 13.35
N PRO A 183 4.85 6.09 12.33
CA PRO A 183 4.67 7.47 11.90
C PRO A 183 3.21 7.71 11.48
N LYS A 184 2.73 8.95 11.67
CA LYS A 184 1.38 9.38 11.28
C LYS A 184 1.15 9.20 9.77
N SER A 185 2.15 9.56 8.98
CA SER A 185 2.18 9.54 7.53
C SER A 185 3.13 8.46 7.02
N GLY A 186 2.95 8.06 5.76
CA GLY A 186 3.89 7.16 5.07
C GLY A 186 3.42 5.71 4.94
N SER A 187 4.16 4.94 4.13
CA SER A 187 3.72 3.67 3.58
C SER A 187 4.73 2.55 3.83
N LEU A 188 4.39 1.32 3.42
CA LEU A 188 5.30 0.17 3.36
C LEU A 188 5.89 -0.25 4.72
N SER A 189 5.18 0.05 5.81
CA SER A 189 5.61 -0.24 7.18
C SER A 189 7.01 0.30 7.52
N LYS A 190 7.42 1.42 6.89
CA LYS A 190 8.66 2.12 7.24
C LYS A 190 8.54 2.66 8.68
N HIS A 191 9.59 2.46 9.48
CA HIS A 191 9.66 2.93 10.87
C HIS A 191 8.47 2.53 11.76
N THR A 192 7.77 1.46 11.38
CA THR A 192 6.71 0.84 12.18
C THR A 192 7.32 -0.25 13.05
N THR A 193 7.04 -0.21 14.34
CA THR A 193 7.43 -1.22 15.31
C THR A 193 6.17 -1.85 15.89
N CYS A 194 6.02 -3.15 15.69
CA CYS A 194 4.83 -3.90 16.11
C CYS A 194 5.12 -4.73 17.37
N ASN A 195 4.06 -5.09 18.10
CA ASN A 195 4.11 -5.97 19.27
C ASN A 195 5.10 -5.50 20.34
N VAL A 196 5.13 -4.18 20.59
CA VAL A 196 5.90 -3.54 21.65
C VAL A 196 5.25 -3.89 22.99
N ARG A 197 6.03 -4.45 23.92
CA ARG A 197 5.55 -5.01 25.20
C ARG A 197 6.20 -4.40 26.43
N THR A 198 7.28 -3.65 26.26
CA THR A 198 8.02 -3.04 27.37
C THR A 198 8.22 -1.55 27.17
N GLU A 199 8.47 -0.82 28.26
CA GLU A 199 8.73 0.63 28.19
C GLU A 199 9.98 0.96 27.38
N ASP A 200 11.04 0.14 27.50
CA ASP A 200 12.29 0.36 26.76
C ASP A 200 12.08 0.16 25.25
N GLU A 201 11.35 -0.90 24.87
CA GLU A 201 10.93 -1.09 23.48
C GLU A 201 10.06 0.07 22.99
N LEU A 202 9.17 0.60 23.84
CA LEU A 202 8.30 1.72 23.49
C LEU A 202 9.08 3.01 23.27
N ARG A 203 10.05 3.33 24.14
CA ARG A 203 10.94 4.49 23.98
C ARG A 203 11.69 4.42 22.65
N GLU A 204 12.25 3.25 22.34
CA GLU A 204 12.97 3.05 21.09
C GLU A 204 12.05 3.12 19.88
N ALA A 205 10.86 2.51 19.96
CA ALA A 205 9.87 2.54 18.89
C ALA A 205 9.38 3.97 18.57
N ILE A 206 9.16 4.80 19.59
CA ILE A 206 8.82 6.22 19.44
C ILE A 206 9.97 6.98 18.76
N ARG A 207 11.21 6.78 19.23
CA ARG A 207 12.41 7.40 18.63
C ARG A 207 12.55 7.04 17.16
N ILE A 208 12.33 5.76 16.81
CA ILE A 208 12.36 5.27 15.43
C ILE A 208 11.28 5.94 14.58
N ALA A 209 10.02 5.97 15.03
CA ALA A 209 8.94 6.61 14.29
C ALA A 209 9.23 8.09 14.02
N GLN A 210 9.81 8.79 15.02
CA GLN A 210 10.14 10.21 14.94
C GLN A 210 11.34 10.54 14.03
N LEU A 211 12.04 9.54 13.49
CA LEU A 211 13.06 9.77 12.46
C LEU A 211 12.45 10.27 11.15
N ILE A 212 11.19 9.90 10.86
CA ILE A 212 10.47 10.30 9.65
C ILE A 212 9.77 11.66 9.84
N GLU A 213 8.96 11.79 10.88
CA GLU A 213 8.21 13.02 11.15
C GLU A 213 8.00 13.20 12.66
N LYS A 214 7.65 14.42 13.10
CA LYS A 214 7.48 14.70 14.54
C LYS A 214 6.31 13.93 15.16
N GLU A 215 5.22 13.80 14.41
CA GLU A 215 3.98 13.16 14.86
C GLU A 215 4.02 11.65 14.64
N TYR A 216 3.53 10.88 15.61
CA TYR A 216 3.49 9.43 15.57
C TYR A 216 2.21 8.91 16.22
N ILE A 217 1.84 7.68 15.88
CA ILE A 217 0.65 7.00 16.40
C ILE A 217 1.11 5.86 17.31
N VAL A 218 0.49 5.76 18.48
CA VAL A 218 0.54 4.58 19.35
C VAL A 218 -0.85 3.96 19.38
N GLU A 219 -0.94 2.70 19.00
CA GLU A 219 -2.21 1.97 18.93
C GLU A 219 -2.09 0.54 19.44
N GLU A 220 -3.20 -0.08 19.80
CA GLU A 220 -3.22 -1.48 20.22
C GLU A 220 -2.62 -2.39 19.13
N PHE A 221 -1.86 -3.41 19.55
CA PHE A 221 -1.43 -4.46 18.66
C PHE A 221 -2.55 -5.48 18.50
N VAL A 222 -3.07 -5.61 17.28
CA VAL A 222 -4.10 -6.60 16.93
C VAL A 222 -3.43 -7.78 16.24
N GLU A 223 -3.58 -8.96 16.84
CA GLU A 223 -3.12 -10.21 16.25
C GLU A 223 -4.09 -10.69 15.18
N GLY A 224 -3.55 -11.26 14.10
CA GLY A 224 -4.33 -11.87 13.03
C GLY A 224 -3.58 -11.86 11.70
N ASN A 225 -4.23 -12.42 10.70
CA ASN A 225 -3.76 -12.44 9.33
C ASN A 225 -4.08 -11.11 8.65
N ILE A 226 -3.15 -10.63 7.81
CA ILE A 226 -3.29 -9.36 7.10
C ILE A 226 -3.81 -9.61 5.69
N TYR A 227 -5.03 -9.15 5.43
CA TYR A 227 -5.67 -9.23 4.12
C TYR A 227 -5.65 -7.87 3.41
N ARG A 228 -5.45 -7.90 2.09
CA ARG A 228 -5.69 -6.77 1.19
C ARG A 228 -6.96 -7.04 0.41
N VAL A 229 -7.99 -6.22 0.59
CA VAL A 229 -9.25 -6.29 -0.17
C VAL A 229 -9.29 -5.12 -1.14
N THR A 230 -9.53 -5.37 -2.42
CA THR A 230 -9.68 -4.32 -3.43
C THR A 230 -11.12 -4.22 -3.88
N VAL A 231 -11.72 -3.05 -3.65
CA VAL A 231 -13.08 -2.71 -4.07
C VAL A 231 -13.00 -1.73 -5.24
N VAL A 232 -13.74 -2.02 -6.31
CA VAL A 232 -13.89 -1.17 -7.50
C VAL A 232 -15.38 -0.95 -7.73
N ASP A 233 -15.80 0.32 -7.80
CA ASP A 233 -17.20 0.68 -8.05
C ASP A 233 -18.20 -0.05 -7.13
N GLY A 234 -17.90 -0.06 -5.82
CA GLY A 234 -18.72 -0.71 -4.79
C GLY A 234 -18.68 -2.26 -4.80
N THR A 235 -17.95 -2.85 -5.75
CA THR A 235 -17.83 -4.30 -5.90
C THR A 235 -16.48 -4.79 -5.41
N ILE A 236 -16.47 -5.80 -4.55
CA ILE A 236 -15.22 -6.45 -4.11
C ILE A 236 -14.71 -7.29 -5.28
N ILE A 237 -13.60 -6.88 -5.88
CA ILE A 237 -13.04 -7.55 -7.06
C ILE A 237 -12.02 -8.61 -6.65
N ALA A 238 -11.27 -8.34 -5.59
CA ALA A 238 -10.22 -9.24 -5.13
C ALA A 238 -9.98 -9.12 -3.62
N SER A 239 -9.57 -10.21 -3.00
CA SER A 239 -8.95 -10.24 -1.69
C SER A 239 -7.74 -11.16 -1.72
N CYS A 240 -6.69 -10.81 -1.01
CA CYS A 240 -5.58 -11.72 -0.78
C CYS A 240 -5.04 -11.66 0.65
N LEU A 241 -4.63 -12.82 1.15
CA LEU A 241 -3.78 -12.95 2.32
C LEU A 241 -2.34 -12.62 1.93
N ARG A 242 -1.71 -11.74 2.69
CA ARG A 242 -0.26 -11.48 2.60
C ARG A 242 0.42 -12.28 3.71
N GLU A 243 1.04 -13.39 3.36
CA GLU A 243 1.81 -14.20 4.32
C GLU A 243 3.24 -13.65 4.39
N PRO A 244 3.82 -13.44 5.60
CA PRO A 244 5.22 -13.05 5.73
C PRO A 244 6.15 -14.00 4.96
N PRO A 245 7.36 -13.55 4.59
CA PRO A 245 8.35 -14.43 3.95
C PRO A 245 8.55 -15.69 4.79
N ASN A 246 8.44 -16.84 4.17
CA ASN A 246 8.37 -18.12 4.88
C ASN A 246 9.05 -19.25 4.11
N VAL A 247 9.39 -20.33 4.82
CA VAL A 247 9.77 -21.63 4.27
C VAL A 247 9.14 -22.73 5.12
N SER A 248 8.95 -23.91 4.51
CA SER A 248 8.49 -25.12 5.21
C SER A 248 9.57 -26.17 5.16
N GLY A 249 9.87 -26.78 6.30
CA GLY A 249 10.88 -27.82 6.42
C GLY A 249 10.52 -29.06 5.62
N ASP A 250 11.53 -29.67 5.02
CA ASP A 250 11.43 -30.98 4.37
C ASP A 250 12.27 -32.06 5.07
N GLY A 251 12.85 -31.73 6.22
CA GLY A 251 13.73 -32.61 7.00
C GLY A 251 15.11 -32.84 6.40
N LYS A 252 15.46 -32.15 5.30
CA LYS A 252 16.72 -32.38 4.58
C LYS A 252 17.52 -31.10 4.36
N HIS A 253 16.86 -30.04 3.91
CA HIS A 253 17.51 -28.77 3.58
C HIS A 253 17.51 -27.81 4.78
N THR A 254 18.57 -27.03 4.86
CA THR A 254 18.68 -25.88 5.76
C THR A 254 17.70 -24.77 5.37
N ILE A 255 17.44 -23.84 6.28
CA ILE A 255 16.62 -22.64 5.97
C ILE A 255 17.21 -21.86 4.78
N GLU A 256 18.53 -21.72 4.69
CA GLU A 256 19.22 -21.06 3.59
C GLU A 256 18.92 -21.74 2.24
N GLU A 257 19.10 -23.07 2.17
CA GLU A 257 18.81 -23.86 0.97
C GLU A 257 17.32 -23.84 0.60
N LEU A 258 16.41 -23.91 1.59
CA LEU A 258 14.96 -23.79 1.35
C LEU A 258 14.59 -22.42 0.77
N VAL A 259 15.24 -21.35 1.23
CA VAL A 259 15.07 -20.00 0.67
C VAL A 259 15.59 -19.93 -0.75
N GLU A 260 16.75 -20.51 -1.04
CA GLU A 260 17.30 -20.57 -2.40
C GLU A 260 16.36 -21.33 -3.35
N LEU A 261 15.88 -22.51 -2.94
CA LEU A 261 14.90 -23.29 -3.70
C LEU A 261 13.63 -22.48 -3.96
N LYS A 262 13.10 -21.78 -2.96
CA LYS A 262 11.91 -20.93 -3.11
C LYS A 262 12.17 -19.73 -4.02
N ASN A 263 13.37 -19.15 -3.97
CA ASN A 263 13.81 -18.03 -4.81
C ASN A 263 14.12 -18.41 -6.27
N ASN A 264 14.29 -19.71 -6.56
CA ASN A 264 14.45 -20.24 -7.92
C ASN A 264 13.11 -20.41 -8.66
N ASP A 265 11.97 -20.18 -8.01
CA ASP A 265 10.69 -20.05 -8.70
C ASP A 265 10.76 -18.91 -9.71
N GLN A 266 10.49 -19.20 -10.98
CA GLN A 266 10.48 -18.21 -12.08
C GLN A 266 9.54 -17.03 -11.82
N ARG A 267 8.56 -17.20 -10.94
CA ARG A 267 7.63 -16.14 -10.52
C ARG A 267 8.25 -15.17 -9.51
N ARG A 268 9.45 -15.43 -8.98
CA ARG A 268 10.13 -14.55 -8.02
C ARG A 268 11.22 -13.72 -8.67
N GLY A 269 11.04 -12.41 -8.60
CA GLY A 269 11.96 -11.43 -9.15
C GLY A 269 12.60 -10.51 -8.11
N TYR A 270 13.44 -9.60 -8.58
CA TYR A 270 13.81 -8.41 -7.82
C TYR A 270 12.75 -7.32 -7.99
N ALA A 271 12.71 -6.36 -7.08
CA ALA A 271 11.85 -5.19 -7.20
C ALA A 271 12.04 -4.51 -8.57
N HIS A 272 10.95 -4.07 -9.19
CA HIS A 272 10.90 -3.44 -10.52
C HIS A 272 11.19 -4.34 -11.72
N GLN A 273 11.29 -5.67 -11.55
CA GLN A 273 11.21 -6.60 -12.68
C GLN A 273 9.77 -6.69 -13.20
N LYS A 274 9.65 -7.02 -14.49
CA LYS A 274 8.37 -7.08 -15.19
C LYS A 274 7.74 -8.45 -15.06
N ASN A 275 6.41 -8.48 -15.15
CA ASN A 275 5.60 -9.67 -15.28
C ASN A 275 5.52 -10.59 -14.05
N PHE A 276 6.02 -10.17 -12.88
CA PHE A 276 5.88 -10.92 -11.63
C PHE A 276 5.73 -10.01 -10.41
N THR A 277 4.93 -10.43 -9.43
CA THR A 277 4.64 -9.67 -8.20
C THR A 277 5.32 -10.23 -6.96
N LEU A 278 5.80 -11.48 -7.03
CA LEU A 278 6.52 -12.10 -5.93
C LEU A 278 7.97 -11.63 -6.00
N HIS A 279 8.49 -11.14 -4.89
CA HIS A 279 9.91 -10.81 -4.83
C HIS A 279 10.70 -11.95 -4.18
N LYS A 280 11.99 -11.99 -4.49
CA LYS A 280 12.93 -12.86 -3.81
C LYS A 280 13.02 -12.50 -2.34
N ILE A 281 13.09 -13.53 -1.51
CA ILE A 281 13.30 -13.43 -0.08
C ILE A 281 14.76 -13.04 0.17
N GLN A 282 14.96 -12.00 0.98
CA GLN A 282 16.29 -11.50 1.35
C GLN A 282 16.64 -12.00 2.76
N LEU A 283 17.32 -13.15 2.84
CA LEU A 283 17.68 -13.78 4.12
C LEU A 283 18.88 -13.11 4.81
N ASP A 284 19.73 -12.41 4.05
CA ASP A 284 20.99 -11.86 4.55
C ASP A 284 20.84 -10.58 5.39
N SER A 285 19.63 -9.99 5.48
CA SER A 285 19.47 -8.76 6.27
C SER A 285 19.68 -9.04 7.76
N GLU A 286 20.33 -8.11 8.46
CA GLU A 286 20.56 -8.22 9.92
C GLU A 286 19.25 -8.46 10.68
N LYS A 287 18.15 -7.87 10.21
CA LYS A 287 16.83 -8.05 10.80
C LYS A 287 16.25 -9.44 10.57
N ALA A 288 16.40 -10.00 9.37
CA ALA A 288 15.98 -11.37 9.10
C ALA A 288 16.75 -12.35 10.01
N GLN A 289 18.07 -12.16 10.14
CA GLN A 289 18.89 -12.98 11.05
C GLN A 289 18.48 -12.82 12.51
N ALA A 290 18.29 -11.60 13.00
CA ALA A 290 17.81 -11.35 14.36
C ALA A 290 16.43 -11.99 14.62
N PHE A 291 15.53 -11.94 13.64
CA PHE A 291 14.21 -12.55 13.74
C PHE A 291 14.24 -14.08 13.78
N LEU A 292 15.17 -14.72 13.06
CA LEU A 292 15.39 -16.17 13.18
C LEU A 292 15.92 -16.55 14.56
N LEU A 293 16.91 -15.79 15.07
CA LEU A 293 17.49 -16.03 16.39
C LEU A 293 16.44 -15.90 17.52
N GLN A 294 15.52 -14.95 17.41
CA GLN A 294 14.39 -14.81 18.34
C GLN A 294 13.47 -16.04 18.34
N GLN A 295 13.40 -16.78 17.23
CA GLN A 295 12.66 -18.04 17.11
C GLN A 295 13.50 -19.27 17.51
N GLY A 296 14.75 -19.07 17.96
CA GLY A 296 15.65 -20.14 18.36
C GLY A 296 16.26 -20.92 17.18
N VAL A 297 16.24 -20.37 15.97
CA VAL A 297 16.80 -21.00 14.76
C VAL A 297 17.80 -20.07 14.07
N ASN A 298 18.58 -20.60 13.14
CA ASN A 298 19.48 -19.83 12.29
C ASN A 298 19.44 -20.36 10.86
N LYS A 299 20.08 -19.68 9.91
CA LYS A 299 20.05 -20.04 8.49
C LYS A 299 20.51 -21.48 8.18
N GLY A 300 21.42 -22.04 8.99
CA GLY A 300 21.92 -23.41 8.86
C GLY A 300 21.04 -24.46 9.55
N THR A 301 19.90 -24.08 10.14
CA THR A 301 19.00 -25.01 10.81
C THR A 301 18.20 -25.82 9.77
N ILE A 302 18.16 -27.15 9.92
CA ILE A 302 17.25 -28.02 9.15
C ILE A 302 15.93 -28.12 9.91
N LEU A 303 14.83 -27.74 9.25
CA LEU A 303 13.50 -27.77 9.85
C LEU A 303 12.87 -29.17 9.70
N PRO A 304 12.16 -29.67 10.73
CA PRO A 304 11.35 -30.88 10.61
C PRO A 304 10.36 -30.80 9.44
N LEU A 305 10.06 -31.95 8.84
CA LEU A 305 9.11 -32.05 7.74
C LEU A 305 7.76 -31.41 8.11
N GLY A 306 7.31 -30.47 7.27
CA GLY A 306 6.05 -29.75 7.44
C GLY A 306 6.09 -28.57 8.42
N LYS A 307 7.19 -28.37 9.17
CA LYS A 307 7.31 -27.20 10.06
C LYS A 307 7.54 -25.93 9.23
N LYS A 308 6.55 -25.05 9.19
CA LYS A 308 6.66 -23.71 8.60
C LYS A 308 7.25 -22.73 9.61
N ILE A 309 8.12 -21.83 9.14
CA ILE A 309 8.59 -20.67 9.90
C ILE A 309 8.48 -19.40 9.06
N HIS A 310 8.41 -18.26 9.73
CA HIS A 310 8.54 -16.95 9.10
C HIS A 310 10.00 -16.47 9.20
N LEU A 311 10.43 -15.72 8.19
CA LEU A 311 11.82 -15.26 8.03
C LEU A 311 11.96 -13.76 8.31
N HIS A 312 10.84 -13.05 8.42
CA HIS A 312 10.82 -11.63 8.71
C HIS A 312 9.47 -11.25 9.36
N ASN A 313 9.46 -10.22 10.22
CA ASN A 313 8.23 -9.75 10.89
C ASN A 313 7.35 -8.83 10.01
N LYS A 314 7.93 -8.17 9.01
CA LYS A 314 7.19 -7.33 8.06
C LYS A 314 6.54 -8.14 6.94
N VAL A 315 5.30 -7.77 6.64
CA VAL A 315 4.47 -8.37 5.60
C VAL A 315 4.46 -7.47 4.35
N THR A 316 5.58 -7.44 3.64
CA THR A 316 5.73 -6.63 2.41
C THR A 316 6.20 -7.50 1.25
N LEU A 317 5.74 -7.18 0.03
CA LEU A 317 6.19 -7.88 -1.18
C LEU A 317 7.72 -7.86 -1.31
N SER A 318 8.36 -6.73 -1.01
CA SER A 318 9.82 -6.56 -0.98
C SER A 318 10.57 -7.49 -0.03
N ALA A 319 9.92 -7.98 1.02
CA ALA A 319 10.50 -8.97 1.93
C ALA A 319 10.47 -10.38 1.32
N GLY A 320 9.72 -10.58 0.24
CA GLY A 320 9.40 -11.88 -0.34
C GLY A 320 8.15 -12.51 0.25
N ALA A 321 7.19 -11.69 0.72
CA ALA A 321 5.88 -12.14 1.18
C ALA A 321 5.14 -12.94 0.08
N ASP A 322 4.39 -13.93 0.52
CA ASP A 322 3.53 -14.74 -0.35
C ASP A 322 2.14 -14.12 -0.41
N ILE A 323 1.53 -14.18 -1.59
CA ILE A 323 0.19 -13.67 -1.84
C ILE A 323 -0.72 -14.86 -2.14
N HIS A 324 -1.76 -15.04 -1.36
CA HIS A 324 -2.76 -16.09 -1.56
C HIS A 324 -4.08 -15.43 -1.89
N ASP A 325 -4.70 -15.77 -3.02
CA ASP A 325 -6.05 -15.29 -3.33
C ASP A 325 -7.05 -15.87 -2.33
N THR A 326 -7.86 -14.99 -1.75
CA THR A 326 -8.87 -15.32 -0.72
C THR A 326 -10.21 -14.70 -1.06
N THR A 327 -10.40 -14.26 -2.30
CA THR A 327 -11.60 -13.54 -2.75
C THR A 327 -12.88 -14.33 -2.51
N ASP A 328 -12.89 -15.61 -2.88
CA ASP A 328 -14.09 -16.46 -2.75
C ASP A 328 -14.29 -16.98 -1.32
N LEU A 329 -13.34 -16.71 -0.41
CA LEU A 329 -13.41 -17.13 0.99
C LEU A 329 -14.03 -16.05 1.88
N ILE A 330 -14.31 -14.84 1.37
CA ILE A 330 -14.77 -13.73 2.21
C ILE A 330 -16.15 -14.06 2.81
N HIS A 331 -16.24 -14.03 4.14
CA HIS A 331 -17.52 -14.17 4.82
C HIS A 331 -18.50 -13.03 4.43
N PRO A 332 -19.81 -13.28 4.27
CA PRO A 332 -20.78 -12.25 3.89
C PRO A 332 -20.80 -11.01 4.79
N ASP A 333 -20.67 -11.17 6.11
CA ASP A 333 -20.55 -10.04 7.04
C ASP A 333 -19.33 -9.15 6.73
N ASN A 334 -18.20 -9.76 6.36
CA ASN A 334 -16.98 -9.04 6.01
C ASN A 334 -17.18 -8.31 4.69
N SER A 335 -17.88 -8.92 3.72
CA SER A 335 -18.24 -8.24 2.48
C SER A 335 -19.09 -6.99 2.71
N ILE A 336 -20.07 -7.05 3.62
CA ILE A 336 -20.88 -5.89 4.01
C ILE A 336 -20.01 -4.82 4.67
N LEU A 337 -19.12 -5.22 5.59
CA LEU A 337 -18.15 -4.32 6.22
C LEU A 337 -17.29 -3.59 5.18
N PHE A 338 -16.70 -4.29 4.23
CA PHE A 338 -15.84 -3.68 3.21
C PHE A 338 -16.60 -2.73 2.28
N LYS A 339 -17.86 -3.03 1.96
CA LYS A 339 -18.74 -2.12 1.22
C LYS A 339 -19.06 -0.84 2.00
N ASN A 340 -19.28 -0.96 3.31
CA ASN A 340 -19.49 0.21 4.18
C ASN A 340 -18.22 1.08 4.27
N VAL A 341 -17.04 0.45 4.40
CA VAL A 341 -15.75 1.16 4.35
C VAL A 341 -15.57 1.87 3.00
N TYR A 342 -15.86 1.19 1.89
CA TYR A 342 -15.80 1.80 0.56
C TYR A 342 -16.73 3.02 0.44
N ALA A 343 -17.97 2.91 0.93
CA ALA A 343 -18.97 3.97 0.83
C ALA A 343 -18.53 5.28 1.52
N ILE A 344 -17.85 5.18 2.68
CA ILE A 344 -17.34 6.35 3.40
C ILE A 344 -16.06 6.92 2.78
N CYS A 345 -15.32 6.14 1.97
CA CYS A 345 -14.13 6.63 1.28
C CYS A 345 -14.48 7.54 0.08
N GLY A 346 -15.65 7.36 -0.55
CA GLY A 346 -16.09 8.21 -1.66
C GLY A 346 -15.16 8.17 -2.90
N MET A 347 -14.47 7.04 -3.10
CA MET A 347 -13.48 6.86 -4.17
C MET A 347 -13.86 5.66 -5.04
N PRO A 348 -13.54 5.70 -6.35
CA PRO A 348 -13.92 4.62 -7.26
C PRO A 348 -13.17 3.31 -7.03
N VAL A 349 -11.95 3.38 -6.50
CA VAL A 349 -11.13 2.22 -6.14
C VAL A 349 -10.54 2.42 -4.76
N VAL A 350 -10.63 1.39 -3.93
CA VAL A 350 -10.09 1.39 -2.57
C VAL A 350 -9.39 0.06 -2.31
N GLY A 351 -8.13 0.11 -1.88
CA GLY A 351 -7.48 -1.05 -1.26
C GLY A 351 -7.59 -0.98 0.26
N ILE A 352 -8.34 -1.89 0.87
CA ILE A 352 -8.57 -1.97 2.31
C ILE A 352 -7.60 -2.98 2.91
N ASP A 353 -6.84 -2.57 3.92
CA ASP A 353 -6.05 -3.47 4.76
C ASP A 353 -6.85 -3.88 5.98
N PHE A 354 -7.02 -5.18 6.17
CA PHE A 354 -7.87 -5.76 7.21
C PHE A 354 -7.12 -6.85 7.99
N ILE A 355 -7.18 -6.79 9.31
CA ILE A 355 -6.71 -7.85 10.19
C ILE A 355 -7.89 -8.65 10.70
N ILE A 356 -7.81 -9.97 10.53
CA ILE A 356 -8.69 -10.98 11.13
C ILE A 356 -7.94 -12.31 11.17
N ALA A 357 -8.24 -13.25 12.07
CA ALA A 357 -7.54 -14.54 12.03
C ALA A 357 -7.94 -15.32 10.77
N ASP A 358 -9.23 -15.33 10.42
CA ASP A 358 -9.75 -16.00 9.23
C ASP A 358 -10.81 -15.15 8.51
N ILE A 359 -10.55 -14.78 7.25
CA ILE A 359 -11.47 -13.95 6.46
C ILE A 359 -12.78 -14.67 6.11
N SER A 360 -12.82 -16.00 6.23
CA SER A 360 -14.01 -16.83 6.05
C SER A 360 -14.94 -16.85 7.24
N ARG A 361 -14.52 -16.26 8.36
CA ARG A 361 -15.34 -16.08 9.56
C ARG A 361 -15.82 -14.63 9.67
N SER A 362 -16.96 -14.45 10.32
CA SER A 362 -17.53 -13.13 10.54
C SER A 362 -16.63 -12.27 11.44
N TYR A 363 -16.36 -11.04 11.02
CA TYR A 363 -15.69 -10.00 11.83
C TYR A 363 -16.41 -9.71 13.15
N ARG A 364 -17.69 -10.12 13.28
CA ARG A 364 -18.49 -10.00 14.50
C ARG A 364 -18.17 -11.09 15.52
N SER A 365 -17.55 -12.19 15.10
CA SER A 365 -17.29 -13.38 15.93
C SER A 365 -15.87 -13.43 16.48
N GLU A 366 -14.98 -12.57 16.00
CA GLU A 366 -13.57 -12.52 16.40
C GLU A 366 -13.02 -11.10 16.31
N ARG A 367 -11.92 -10.83 17.02
CA ARG A 367 -11.26 -9.51 16.98
C ARG A 367 -10.75 -9.26 15.56
N SER A 368 -11.18 -8.14 14.99
CA SER A 368 -10.76 -7.70 13.66
C SER A 368 -10.70 -6.18 13.55
N VAL A 369 -9.82 -5.66 12.70
CA VAL A 369 -9.67 -4.21 12.49
C VAL A 369 -9.42 -3.87 11.04
N ILE A 370 -10.02 -2.77 10.59
CA ILE A 370 -9.56 -2.06 9.39
C ILE A 370 -8.32 -1.27 9.79
N LEU A 371 -7.19 -1.55 9.15
CA LEU A 371 -5.90 -0.93 9.43
C LEU A 371 -5.73 0.41 8.73
N GLU A 372 -5.92 0.39 7.41
CA GLU A 372 -5.74 1.53 6.52
C GLU A 372 -6.51 1.29 5.21
N VAL A 373 -6.71 2.37 4.46
CA VAL A 373 -7.13 2.32 3.07
C VAL A 373 -6.05 2.94 2.21
N ASN A 374 -6.00 2.48 0.95
CA ASN A 374 -5.07 2.96 -0.05
C ASN A 374 -5.86 3.47 -1.24
N SER A 375 -5.65 4.75 -1.58
CA SER A 375 -6.33 5.39 -2.71
C SER A 375 -5.77 5.02 -4.08
N LEU A 376 -4.50 4.64 -4.11
CA LEU A 376 -3.82 4.12 -5.27
C LEU A 376 -3.25 2.72 -4.97
N PRO A 377 -4.10 1.70 -4.78
CA PRO A 377 -3.68 0.40 -4.28
C PRO A 377 -2.80 -0.35 -5.28
N TYR A 378 -1.90 -1.20 -4.77
CA TYR A 378 -1.18 -2.18 -5.59
C TYR A 378 -2.14 -3.26 -6.09
N ILE A 379 -2.71 -3.06 -7.27
CA ILE A 379 -3.66 -4.01 -7.87
C ILE A 379 -2.97 -5.19 -8.54
N ASP A 380 -1.71 -5.04 -8.91
CA ASP A 380 -0.91 -6.04 -9.60
C ASP A 380 -0.77 -7.32 -8.77
N MET A 381 -0.68 -7.19 -7.44
CA MET A 381 -0.55 -8.34 -6.53
C MET A 381 -1.69 -9.37 -6.66
N HIS A 382 -2.88 -8.94 -7.10
CA HIS A 382 -4.03 -9.83 -7.30
C HIS A 382 -3.98 -10.59 -8.63
N HIS A 383 -3.16 -10.16 -9.60
CA HIS A 383 -3.06 -10.80 -10.92
C HIS A 383 -2.16 -12.04 -10.91
N TYR A 384 -1.27 -12.17 -9.92
CA TYR A 384 -0.28 -13.24 -9.90
C TYR A 384 -0.08 -13.80 -8.47
N PRO A 385 -1.12 -14.40 -7.86
CA PRO A 385 -0.98 -15.00 -6.54
C PRO A 385 -0.12 -16.28 -6.59
N VAL A 386 0.48 -16.65 -5.44
CA VAL A 386 1.17 -17.94 -5.25
C VAL A 386 0.17 -19.08 -5.34
N THR A 387 -1.00 -18.91 -4.70
CA THR A 387 -2.10 -19.89 -4.66
C THR A 387 -3.45 -19.21 -4.86
N GLY A 388 -4.41 -19.96 -5.41
CA GLY A 388 -5.75 -19.46 -5.71
C GLY A 388 -5.84 -18.84 -7.10
N THR A 389 -6.89 -18.05 -7.35
CA THR A 389 -7.25 -17.62 -8.71
C THR A 389 -6.74 -16.20 -9.00
N PRO A 390 -5.99 -15.98 -10.09
CA PRO A 390 -5.69 -14.64 -10.58
C PRO A 390 -6.94 -13.77 -10.77
N ARG A 391 -6.96 -12.56 -10.22
CA ARG A 391 -8.09 -11.61 -10.34
C ARG A 391 -7.71 -10.43 -11.24
N ASN A 392 -8.46 -10.24 -12.33
CA ASN A 392 -8.25 -9.14 -13.27
C ASN A 392 -8.83 -7.81 -12.75
N VAL A 393 -8.20 -7.25 -11.71
CA VAL A 393 -8.60 -5.96 -11.13
C VAL A 393 -8.46 -4.81 -12.15
N ALA A 394 -7.48 -4.90 -13.06
CA ALA A 394 -7.28 -3.90 -14.11
C ALA A 394 -8.50 -3.82 -15.04
N GLY A 395 -9.07 -4.97 -15.39
CA GLY A 395 -10.28 -5.07 -16.19
C GLY A 395 -11.45 -4.35 -15.55
N SER A 396 -11.73 -4.63 -14.26
CA SER A 396 -12.83 -3.98 -13.53
C SER A 396 -12.65 -2.46 -13.43
N ILE A 397 -11.41 -1.97 -13.31
CA ILE A 397 -11.12 -0.53 -13.32
C ILE A 397 -11.44 0.08 -14.69
N LEU A 398 -11.03 -0.58 -15.78
CA LEU A 398 -11.34 -0.09 -17.12
C LEU A 398 -12.85 -0.18 -17.42
N ASP A 399 -13.54 -1.21 -16.92
CA ASP A 399 -15.00 -1.33 -17.01
C ASP A 399 -15.68 -0.13 -16.32
N TYR A 400 -15.24 0.22 -15.11
CA TYR A 400 -15.69 1.44 -14.43
C TYR A 400 -15.43 2.70 -15.26
N CYS A 401 -14.24 2.83 -15.87
CA CYS A 401 -13.93 4.00 -16.70
C CYS A 401 -14.80 4.10 -17.95
N ILE A 402 -15.15 2.97 -18.57
CA ILE A 402 -16.00 2.89 -19.77
C ILE A 402 -17.46 3.17 -19.42
N SER A 403 -17.96 2.64 -18.30
CA SER A 403 -19.36 2.77 -17.88
C SER A 403 -19.68 4.15 -17.31
N ARG A 404 -18.67 4.86 -16.79
CA ARG A 404 -18.82 6.19 -16.21
C ARG A 404 -19.30 7.18 -17.27
N LYS A 405 -20.61 7.50 -17.23
CA LYS A 405 -21.16 8.66 -17.93
C LYS A 405 -20.57 9.92 -17.30
N ARG A 406 -19.78 10.66 -18.07
CA ARG A 406 -19.31 11.98 -17.66
C ARG A 406 -20.46 12.96 -17.90
N SER A 407 -20.95 13.57 -16.83
CA SER A 407 -22.01 14.58 -16.81
C SER A 407 -21.47 15.97 -17.11
#